data_AF-A0A956MAE0-F1
#
_entry.id   AF-A0A956MAE0-F1
#
_cell.length_a   1.000
_cell.length_b   1.000
_cell.length_c   1.000
_cell.angle_alpha   90.00
_cell.angle_beta   90.00
_cell.angle_gamma   90.00
#
_symmetry.space_group_name_H-M   'P 1'
#
loop_
_entity.id
_entity.type
_entity.pdbx_description
1 polymer ?
#
loop_
_entity_poly.entity_id
_entity_poly.type
_entity_poly.pdbx_seq_one_letter_code
_entity_poly.pdbx_strand_id
1 'polypeptide(L)'
;MLRRIFKYSFPFLAGILFFPFAKDAVETTSTDAYCQSCHVHPQAAISWKKGPHFDTRSGTVTHCVDCHLPPEGFAYFSEKIKTGTRDLISYWLKDPSEFNWELASTREVAMKHVYKASCQHCHQNLFSKGLSEKGRDAHLHYSRKENELRCLNCHLEAGHYHEPKNSVTEIDVDLNSEIFSRATYVDSFQSFTEKIPGTKVTFNMIAIPGGVFTIGSPENESGRNRDEGPQRRVRVDSIWMGEVEVSWQEFDTYYRATARAGRTEDQIAADGKPVDAISGPTPAYGDPSQGWGRGKRPAITMTFYAAQQYCRWLSEKTGKHYRLPTEAEWEYACRAGTENPYFFPGQPDEFGNKHWLARIFGSDTTINSYVIYENNSRGRTSDGQHVKSNAFGLKNMLGNVKEFCSDWYEADIYANYSADAITQNPSGPKSGDEHVVRGGSYKSSAKDVRAATREKTNTVSWMRTDPQLPKSLWWYSDNAEVGFRVVCEYDAGQITKRSTK
;
A
#
# COMPACT_ATOMS: atom_id res chain seq x y z
N MET A 1 37.51 10.24 -58.03
CA MET A 1 36.93 11.34 -57.22
C MET A 1 35.39 11.32 -57.22
N LEU A 2 34.73 11.22 -58.38
CA LEU A 2 33.25 11.22 -58.50
C LEU A 2 32.49 10.06 -57.82
N ARG A 3 33.12 8.89 -57.59
CA ARG A 3 32.51 7.75 -56.86
C ARG A 3 32.52 7.87 -55.33
N ARG A 4 33.29 8.80 -54.73
CA ARG A 4 33.34 9.05 -53.27
C ARG A 4 32.41 10.20 -52.83
N ILE A 5 32.34 11.26 -53.64
CA ILE A 5 31.10 12.04 -53.87
C ILE A 5 30.03 11.01 -54.34
N PHE A 6 28.73 11.22 -54.50
CA PHE A 6 27.75 10.12 -54.70
C PHE A 6 27.62 9.12 -53.52
N LYS A 7 28.66 8.39 -53.11
CA LYS A 7 28.57 7.39 -52.01
C LYS A 7 28.29 8.04 -50.64
N TYR A 8 28.80 9.25 -50.40
CA TYR A 8 28.46 10.06 -49.22
C TYR A 8 27.42 11.15 -49.52
N SER A 9 27.31 11.58 -50.78
CA SER A 9 26.37 12.64 -51.19
C SER A 9 24.94 12.13 -51.26
N PHE A 10 24.71 10.87 -51.66
CA PHE A 10 23.38 10.29 -51.78
C PHE A 10 22.70 10.07 -50.41
N PRO A 11 23.32 9.45 -49.40
CA PRO A 11 22.71 9.37 -48.06
C PRO A 11 22.59 10.74 -47.37
N PHE A 12 23.47 11.71 -47.69
CA PHE A 12 23.36 13.08 -47.19
C PHE A 12 22.21 13.86 -47.86
N LEU A 13 22.07 13.77 -49.19
CA LEU A 13 20.97 14.36 -49.96
C LEU A 13 19.64 13.66 -49.64
N ALA A 14 19.65 12.34 -49.46
CA ALA A 14 18.49 11.59 -48.96
C ALA A 14 18.15 12.04 -47.53
N GLY A 15 19.13 12.19 -46.65
CA GLY A 15 18.93 12.75 -45.31
C GLY A 15 18.27 14.13 -45.34
N ILE A 16 18.72 15.03 -46.22
CA ILE A 16 18.13 16.36 -46.42
C ILE A 16 16.71 16.29 -47.01
N LEU A 17 16.45 15.37 -47.95
CA LEU A 17 15.14 15.15 -48.53
C LEU A 17 14.14 14.54 -47.53
N PHE A 18 14.60 13.64 -46.65
CA PHE A 18 13.76 12.98 -45.63
C PHE A 18 13.60 13.80 -44.35
N PHE A 19 14.51 14.72 -44.02
CA PHE A 19 14.44 15.55 -42.82
C PHE A 19 13.15 16.39 -42.69
N PRO A 20 12.67 17.11 -43.74
CA PRO A 20 11.39 17.83 -43.64
C PRO A 20 10.21 16.89 -43.41
N PHE A 21 10.19 15.73 -44.09
CA PHE A 21 9.15 14.72 -43.84
C PHE A 21 9.23 14.12 -42.43
N ALA A 22 10.43 13.97 -41.87
CA ALA A 22 10.62 13.49 -40.51
C ALA A 22 10.14 14.51 -39.47
N LYS A 23 10.40 15.80 -39.71
CA LYS A 23 9.90 16.89 -38.87
C LYS A 23 8.38 16.98 -38.93
N ASP A 24 7.80 17.01 -40.14
CA ASP A 24 6.35 17.06 -40.33
C ASP A 24 5.66 15.81 -39.75
N ALA A 25 6.26 14.63 -39.91
CA ALA A 25 5.76 13.40 -39.30
C ALA A 25 5.79 13.50 -37.77
N VAL A 26 6.85 14.04 -37.19
CA VAL A 26 6.97 14.19 -35.74
C VAL A 26 5.93 15.17 -35.20
N GLU A 27 5.77 16.33 -35.84
CA GLU A 27 4.76 17.33 -35.47
C GLU A 27 3.34 16.76 -35.59
N THR A 28 3.02 16.11 -36.71
CA THR A 28 1.70 15.49 -36.94
C THR A 28 1.40 14.42 -35.88
N THR A 29 2.38 13.56 -35.61
CA THR A 29 2.24 12.46 -34.64
C THR A 29 2.38 12.93 -33.18
N SER A 30 2.63 14.22 -32.94
CA SER A 30 2.70 14.84 -31.61
C SER A 30 1.43 15.59 -31.24
N THR A 31 0.45 15.65 -32.14
CA THR A 31 -0.84 16.29 -31.85
C THR A 31 -1.68 15.46 -30.89
N ASP A 32 -2.49 16.12 -30.06
CA ASP A 32 -3.39 15.41 -29.12
C ASP A 32 -4.38 14.49 -29.86
N ALA A 33 -4.83 14.91 -31.05
CA ALA A 33 -5.72 14.12 -31.90
C ALA A 33 -5.05 12.82 -32.37
N TYR A 34 -3.77 12.89 -32.78
CA TYR A 34 -3.02 11.71 -33.15
C TYR A 34 -2.80 10.78 -31.96
N CYS A 35 -2.38 11.31 -30.81
CA CYS A 35 -2.24 10.52 -29.58
C CYS A 35 -3.57 9.80 -29.25
N GLN A 36 -4.69 10.53 -29.29
CA GLN A 36 -6.03 9.98 -29.00
C GLN A 36 -6.47 8.89 -29.98
N SER A 37 -6.01 8.92 -31.23
CA SER A 37 -6.35 7.89 -32.23
C SER A 37 -5.77 6.51 -31.92
N CYS A 38 -4.66 6.46 -31.18
CA CYS A 38 -3.95 5.23 -30.86
C CYS A 38 -4.07 4.83 -29.37
N HIS A 39 -4.44 5.75 -28.49
CA HIS A 39 -4.63 5.44 -27.07
C HIS A 39 -5.90 4.64 -26.83
N VAL A 40 -5.75 3.50 -26.14
CA VAL A 40 -6.85 2.65 -25.66
C VAL A 40 -7.58 3.22 -24.42
N HIS A 41 -7.32 4.48 -24.02
CA HIS A 41 -7.90 5.15 -22.85
C HIS A 41 -8.47 6.56 -23.15
N PRO A 42 -9.55 6.67 -23.93
CA PRO A 42 -10.14 7.96 -24.29
C PRO A 42 -10.56 8.82 -23.08
N GLN A 43 -10.84 8.20 -21.93
CA GLN A 43 -11.14 8.89 -20.67
C GLN A 43 -10.02 9.81 -20.19
N ALA A 44 -8.75 9.51 -20.48
CA ALA A 44 -7.64 10.38 -20.08
C ALA A 44 -7.63 11.70 -20.84
N ALA A 45 -8.06 11.69 -22.11
CA ALA A 45 -8.21 12.92 -22.88
C ALA A 45 -9.37 13.78 -22.36
N ILE A 46 -10.46 13.14 -21.91
CA ILE A 46 -11.59 13.81 -21.28
C ILE A 46 -11.16 14.45 -19.94
N SER A 47 -10.40 13.73 -19.12
CA SER A 47 -9.89 14.27 -17.85
C SER A 47 -8.87 15.39 -18.05
N TRP A 48 -7.98 15.27 -19.05
CA TRP A 48 -7.04 16.33 -19.40
C TRP A 48 -7.74 17.62 -19.82
N LYS A 49 -8.79 17.53 -20.66
CA LYS A 49 -9.60 18.68 -21.09
C LYS A 49 -10.29 19.43 -19.95
N LYS A 50 -10.49 18.76 -18.81
CA LYS A 50 -11.04 19.36 -17.59
C LYS A 50 -9.95 19.81 -16.61
N GLY A 51 -8.70 19.47 -16.89
CA GLY A 51 -7.56 19.70 -16.02
C GLY A 51 -7.00 21.12 -16.13
N PRO A 52 -6.21 21.55 -15.13
CA PRO A 52 -5.65 22.90 -15.06
C PRO A 52 -4.61 23.21 -16.15
N HIS A 53 -4.19 22.20 -16.92
CA HIS A 53 -3.24 22.32 -18.03
C HIS A 53 -3.92 22.51 -19.39
N PHE A 54 -5.22 22.22 -19.50
CA PHE A 54 -6.02 22.52 -20.69
C PHE A 54 -6.83 23.80 -20.50
N ASP A 55 -7.53 23.91 -19.37
CA ASP A 55 -8.38 25.07 -19.06
C ASP A 55 -7.60 26.08 -18.20
N THR A 56 -6.63 26.76 -18.81
CA THR A 56 -5.80 27.76 -18.13
C THR A 56 -6.42 29.16 -18.23
N ARG A 57 -6.19 29.99 -17.21
CA ARG A 57 -6.61 31.40 -17.22
C ARG A 57 -5.95 32.23 -18.34
N SER A 58 -4.80 31.81 -18.85
CA SER A 58 -4.09 32.50 -19.93
C SER A 58 -4.55 32.09 -21.33
N GLY A 59 -5.40 31.05 -21.44
CA GLY A 59 -5.78 30.47 -22.73
C GLY A 59 -4.68 29.65 -23.41
N THR A 60 -3.58 29.37 -22.70
CA THR A 60 -2.50 28.50 -23.18
C THR A 60 -2.82 27.06 -22.81
N VAL A 61 -2.57 26.12 -23.73
CA VAL A 61 -2.81 24.69 -23.50
C VAL A 61 -1.47 23.98 -23.43
N THR A 62 -1.28 23.15 -22.41
CA THR A 62 -0.20 22.17 -22.34
C THR A 62 -0.69 20.86 -22.94
N HIS A 63 -0.06 20.42 -24.03
CA HIS A 63 -0.45 19.25 -24.81
C HIS A 63 0.04 17.95 -24.17
N CYS A 64 -0.52 16.81 -24.60
CA CYS A 64 -0.15 15.50 -24.04
C CYS A 64 1.36 15.24 -24.12
N VAL A 65 1.98 15.57 -25.26
CA VAL A 65 3.42 15.35 -25.48
C VAL A 65 4.30 16.20 -24.57
N ASP A 66 3.82 17.35 -24.11
CA ASP A 66 4.59 18.27 -23.27
C ASP A 66 4.80 17.72 -21.85
N CYS A 67 4.02 16.72 -21.43
CA CYS A 67 4.22 16.01 -20.17
C CYS A 67 4.76 14.59 -20.39
N HIS A 68 4.33 13.92 -21.47
CA HIS A 68 4.59 12.51 -21.73
C HIS A 68 5.86 12.22 -22.53
N LEU A 69 6.51 13.24 -23.08
CA LEU A 69 7.81 13.12 -23.74
C LEU A 69 8.81 14.08 -23.08
N PRO A 70 10.12 13.77 -23.11
CA PRO A 70 11.17 14.76 -22.79
C PRO A 70 11.02 16.01 -23.66
N PRO A 71 11.46 17.21 -23.24
CA PRO A 71 11.13 18.44 -23.96
C PRO A 71 11.73 18.53 -25.37
N GLU A 72 13.00 18.16 -25.59
CA GLU A 72 13.63 18.21 -26.93
C GLU A 72 14.81 17.21 -27.07
N GLY A 73 15.34 17.08 -28.29
CA GLY A 73 16.58 16.36 -28.59
C GLY A 73 16.41 14.86 -28.84
N PHE A 74 17.52 14.11 -28.83
CA PHE A 74 17.52 12.68 -29.16
C PHE A 74 16.61 11.85 -28.22
N ALA A 75 16.52 12.24 -26.95
CA ALA A 75 15.64 11.60 -25.97
C ALA A 75 14.15 11.74 -26.31
N TYR A 76 13.75 12.87 -26.90
CA TYR A 76 12.39 13.07 -27.40
C TYR A 76 12.05 12.01 -28.46
N PHE A 77 12.89 11.90 -29.49
CA PHE A 77 12.65 11.01 -30.62
C PHE A 77 12.65 9.53 -30.21
N SER A 78 13.63 9.13 -29.38
CA SER A 78 13.73 7.74 -28.93
C SER A 78 12.52 7.32 -28.08
N GLU A 79 12.08 8.19 -27.16
CA GLU A 79 10.91 7.89 -26.35
C GLU A 79 9.62 7.94 -27.16
N LYS A 80 9.50 8.86 -28.11
CA LYS A 80 8.34 8.93 -29.02
C LYS A 80 8.19 7.67 -29.86
N ILE A 81 9.28 7.14 -30.42
CA ILE A 81 9.26 5.86 -31.15
C ILE A 81 8.82 4.74 -30.22
N LYS A 82 9.38 4.67 -29.01
CA LYS A 82 9.09 3.63 -28.02
C LYS A 82 7.63 3.66 -27.55
N THR A 83 7.13 4.82 -27.15
CA THR A 83 5.75 5.02 -26.67
C THR A 83 4.75 4.83 -27.80
N GLY A 84 4.98 5.43 -28.97
CA GLY A 84 4.12 5.25 -30.15
C GLY A 84 4.03 3.79 -30.60
N THR A 85 5.16 3.06 -30.62
CA THR A 85 5.16 1.63 -30.94
C THR A 85 4.37 0.82 -29.90
N ARG A 86 4.57 1.11 -28.60
CA ARG A 86 3.85 0.44 -27.52
C ARG A 86 2.34 0.67 -27.59
N ASP A 87 1.93 1.90 -27.90
CA ASP A 87 0.54 2.29 -27.95
C ASP A 87 -0.15 1.70 -29.18
N LEU A 88 0.52 1.69 -30.34
CA LEU A 88 0.05 0.94 -31.53
C LEU A 88 -0.10 -0.56 -31.23
N ILE A 89 0.93 -1.20 -30.69
CA ILE A 89 0.86 -2.62 -30.32
C ILE A 89 -0.31 -2.88 -29.36
N SER A 90 -0.51 -2.01 -28.37
CA SER A 90 -1.59 -2.15 -27.40
C SER A 90 -2.96 -1.97 -28.05
N TYR A 91 -3.11 -1.01 -28.96
CA TYR A 91 -4.34 -0.78 -29.72
C TYR A 91 -4.73 -1.98 -30.59
N TRP A 92 -3.76 -2.63 -31.23
CA TRP A 92 -4.02 -3.76 -32.14
C TRP A 92 -4.15 -5.11 -31.43
N LEU A 93 -3.47 -5.33 -30.30
CA LEU A 93 -3.32 -6.66 -29.69
C LEU A 93 -3.98 -6.83 -28.32
N LYS A 94 -4.44 -5.76 -27.67
CA LYS A 94 -5.00 -5.84 -26.31
C LYS A 94 -6.44 -5.35 -26.27
N ASP A 95 -7.27 -6.06 -25.52
CA ASP A 95 -8.65 -5.65 -25.25
C ASP A 95 -8.67 -4.53 -24.19
N PRO A 96 -9.21 -3.33 -24.50
CA PRO A 96 -9.35 -2.21 -23.55
C PRO A 96 -10.05 -2.58 -22.23
N SER A 97 -10.94 -3.59 -22.25
CA SER A 97 -11.69 -4.06 -21.07
C SER A 97 -10.86 -4.89 -20.09
N GLU A 98 -9.75 -5.47 -20.56
CA GLU A 98 -8.81 -6.25 -19.71
C GLU A 98 -7.76 -5.36 -19.04
N PHE A 99 -7.66 -4.08 -19.43
CA PHE A 99 -6.69 -3.17 -18.83
C PHE A 99 -7.10 -2.77 -17.41
N ASN A 100 -6.12 -2.88 -16.52
CA ASN A 100 -6.25 -2.36 -15.18
C ASN A 100 -5.98 -0.85 -15.15
N TRP A 101 -7.01 -0.07 -15.46
CA TRP A 101 -6.95 1.40 -15.49
C TRP A 101 -6.69 2.02 -14.11
N GLU A 102 -7.11 1.36 -13.04
CA GLU A 102 -6.86 1.82 -11.67
C GLU A 102 -5.37 1.72 -11.32
N LEU A 103 -4.71 0.60 -11.63
CA LEU A 103 -3.26 0.49 -11.49
C LEU A 103 -2.52 1.47 -12.41
N ALA A 104 -2.99 1.66 -13.65
CA ALA A 104 -2.37 2.60 -14.58
C ALA A 104 -2.42 4.06 -14.08
N SER A 105 -3.43 4.38 -13.26
CA SER A 105 -3.61 5.69 -12.64
C SER A 105 -2.80 5.89 -11.35
N THR A 106 -2.06 4.89 -10.87
CA THR A 106 -1.25 5.07 -9.66
C THR A 106 -0.05 5.98 -9.92
N ARG A 107 0.36 6.67 -8.86
CA ARG A 107 1.51 7.57 -8.88
C ARG A 107 2.79 6.91 -9.39
N GLU A 108 3.04 5.68 -8.98
CA GLU A 108 4.25 4.94 -9.35
C GLU A 108 4.27 4.61 -10.86
N VAL A 109 3.10 4.39 -11.47
CA VAL A 109 2.99 4.18 -12.91
C VAL A 109 3.07 5.51 -13.66
N ALA A 110 2.39 6.56 -13.16
CA ALA A 110 2.45 7.92 -13.69
C ALA A 110 3.89 8.45 -13.83
N MET A 111 4.70 8.27 -12.78
CA MET A 111 6.11 8.69 -12.76
C MET A 111 6.99 8.04 -13.82
N LYS A 112 6.59 6.91 -14.42
CA LYS A 112 7.35 6.25 -15.49
C LYS A 112 7.21 6.94 -16.85
N HIS A 113 6.16 7.73 -17.02
CA HIS A 113 5.81 8.31 -18.31
C HIS A 113 5.53 9.82 -18.24
N VAL A 114 5.78 10.46 -17.10
CA VAL A 114 5.82 11.92 -16.95
C VAL A 114 7.22 12.33 -16.53
N TYR A 115 7.84 13.20 -17.33
CA TYR A 115 9.24 13.55 -17.18
C TYR A 115 9.42 14.79 -16.31
N LYS A 116 10.32 14.71 -15.32
CA LYS A 116 10.73 15.85 -14.49
C LYS A 116 11.21 17.02 -15.35
N ALA A 117 12.01 16.74 -16.39
CA ALA A 117 12.52 17.74 -17.30
C ALA A 117 11.40 18.51 -18.03
N SER A 118 10.31 17.82 -18.39
CA SER A 118 9.18 18.44 -19.08
C SER A 118 8.34 19.30 -18.13
N CYS A 119 8.16 18.87 -16.87
CA CYS A 119 7.59 19.73 -15.83
C CYS A 119 8.42 21.02 -15.66
N GLN A 120 9.75 20.89 -15.56
CA GLN A 120 10.66 22.03 -15.39
C GLN A 120 10.76 22.93 -16.63
N HIS A 121 10.49 22.40 -17.82
CA HIS A 121 10.49 23.16 -19.07
C HIS A 121 9.43 24.28 -19.04
N CYS A 122 8.22 23.97 -18.55
CA CYS A 122 7.15 24.95 -18.38
C CYS A 122 7.18 25.65 -17.01
N HIS A 123 7.50 24.93 -15.94
CA HIS A 123 7.58 25.47 -14.57
C HIS A 123 8.99 25.93 -14.19
N GLN A 124 9.54 26.86 -14.97
CA GLN A 124 10.92 27.35 -14.79
C GLN A 124 11.11 28.12 -13.46
N ASN A 125 10.07 28.81 -12.99
CA ASN A 125 10.08 29.50 -11.70
C ASN A 125 9.19 28.78 -10.68
N LEU A 126 9.80 27.91 -9.87
CA LEU A 126 9.11 27.20 -8.79
C LEU A 126 8.72 28.13 -7.62
N PHE A 127 9.25 29.34 -7.51
CA PHE A 127 8.94 30.28 -6.43
C PHE A 127 8.22 31.52 -6.96
N SER A 128 7.11 31.29 -7.66
CA SER A 128 6.32 32.37 -8.25
C SER A 128 5.66 33.26 -7.16
N LYS A 129 5.38 34.52 -7.51
CA LYS A 129 4.81 35.52 -6.58
C LYS A 129 3.46 35.12 -5.97
N GLY A 130 2.70 34.23 -6.63
CA GLY A 130 1.41 33.74 -6.17
C GLY A 130 1.47 32.47 -5.31
N LEU A 131 2.66 31.94 -5.03
CA LEU A 131 2.83 30.71 -4.28
C LEU A 131 2.49 30.93 -2.79
N SER A 132 1.60 30.11 -2.25
CA SER A 132 1.26 30.14 -0.83
C SER A 132 2.48 29.81 0.04
N GLU A 133 2.46 30.22 1.31
CA GLU A 133 3.54 29.89 2.24
C GLU A 133 3.82 28.38 2.32
N LYS A 134 2.77 27.57 2.49
CA LYS A 134 2.88 26.10 2.45
C LYS A 134 3.45 25.59 1.12
N GLY A 135 3.08 26.21 0.00
CA GLY A 135 3.61 25.88 -1.32
C GLY A 135 5.11 26.20 -1.44
N ARG A 136 5.56 27.34 -0.89
CA ARG A 136 6.98 27.70 -0.85
C ARG A 136 7.77 26.69 -0.03
N ASP A 137 7.25 26.31 1.14
CA ASP A 137 7.93 25.34 2.01
C ASP A 137 8.04 23.97 1.35
N ALA A 138 6.97 23.52 0.68
CA ALA A 138 6.98 22.29 -0.11
C ALA A 138 8.00 22.34 -1.26
N HIS A 139 8.09 23.47 -1.98
CA HIS A 139 9.09 23.64 -3.03
C HIS A 139 10.51 23.77 -2.50
N LEU A 140 10.71 24.39 -1.32
CA LEU A 140 12.00 24.38 -0.61
C LEU A 140 12.41 22.97 -0.20
N HIS A 141 11.47 22.16 0.31
CA HIS A 141 11.71 20.75 0.61
C HIS A 141 12.14 19.98 -0.63
N TYR A 142 11.42 20.19 -1.74
CA TYR A 142 11.76 19.60 -3.03
C TYR A 142 13.16 20.00 -3.51
N SER A 143 13.52 21.29 -3.47
CA SER A 143 14.85 21.76 -3.91
C SER A 143 15.99 21.17 -3.09
N ARG A 144 15.78 20.89 -1.80
CA ARG A 144 16.78 20.21 -0.95
C ARG A 144 16.94 18.72 -1.25
N LYS A 145 15.98 18.12 -1.98
CA LYS A 145 15.90 16.69 -2.28
C LYS A 145 15.65 16.41 -3.76
N GLU A 146 16.19 17.25 -4.63
CA GLU A 146 15.86 17.26 -6.07
C GLU A 146 16.24 15.97 -6.80
N ASN A 147 17.20 15.21 -6.25
CA ASN A 147 17.65 13.92 -6.75
C ASN A 147 16.79 12.75 -6.25
N GLU A 148 15.98 12.96 -5.23
CA GLU A 148 15.15 11.94 -4.59
C GLU A 148 13.65 12.11 -4.91
N LEU A 149 13.23 13.33 -5.20
CA LEU A 149 11.83 13.71 -5.44
C LEU A 149 11.58 14.14 -6.90
N ARG A 150 10.35 13.91 -7.36
CA ARG A 150 9.80 14.38 -8.63
C ARG A 150 8.59 15.27 -8.37
N CYS A 151 8.21 16.10 -9.35
CA CYS A 151 7.03 16.96 -9.24
C CYS A 151 5.75 16.18 -8.92
N LEU A 152 5.58 14.99 -9.52
CA LEU A 152 4.45 14.09 -9.28
C LEU A 152 4.42 13.46 -7.88
N ASN A 153 5.46 13.62 -7.06
CA ASN A 153 5.38 13.18 -5.66
C ASN A 153 4.39 14.05 -4.86
N CYS A 154 4.22 15.31 -5.26
CA CYS A 154 3.34 16.27 -4.60
C CYS A 154 2.13 16.66 -5.46
N HIS A 155 2.29 16.67 -6.79
CA HIS A 155 1.21 17.03 -7.73
C HIS A 155 0.63 15.77 -8.40
N LEU A 156 -0.10 14.97 -7.62
CA LEU A 156 -0.64 13.67 -8.05
C LEU A 156 -1.58 13.76 -9.27
N GLU A 157 -2.31 14.86 -9.37
CA GLU A 157 -3.31 15.10 -10.42
C GLU A 157 -2.79 16.04 -11.52
N ALA A 158 -1.47 16.24 -11.60
CA ALA A 158 -0.90 17.12 -12.62
C ALA A 158 -1.30 16.67 -14.02
N GLY A 159 -2.06 17.51 -14.72
CA GLY A 159 -2.44 17.28 -16.12
C GLY A 159 -3.81 16.65 -16.33
N HIS A 160 -4.37 15.95 -15.34
CA HIS A 160 -5.66 15.25 -15.50
C HIS A 160 -6.60 15.54 -14.34
N TYR A 161 -7.80 16.02 -14.68
CA TYR A 161 -8.87 16.22 -13.70
C TYR A 161 -9.28 14.90 -13.06
N HIS A 162 -9.31 14.89 -11.74
CA HIS A 162 -10.00 13.88 -10.96
C HIS A 162 -11.13 14.58 -10.21
N GLU A 163 -12.30 13.93 -10.15
CA GLU A 163 -13.35 14.45 -9.28
C GLU A 163 -12.80 14.45 -7.85
N PRO A 164 -12.91 15.57 -7.11
CA PRO A 164 -12.56 15.58 -5.70
C PRO A 164 -13.48 14.58 -5.03
N LYS A 165 -12.95 13.40 -4.70
CA LYS A 165 -13.59 12.50 -3.77
C LYS A 165 -13.60 13.25 -2.46
N ASN A 166 -14.75 13.79 -2.07
CA ASN A 166 -14.95 14.32 -0.73
C ASN A 166 -14.40 13.29 0.25
N SER A 167 -13.31 13.67 0.91
CA SER A 167 -12.76 12.93 2.02
C SER A 167 -13.87 12.83 3.07
N VAL A 168 -14.05 11.60 3.58
CA VAL A 168 -15.25 11.14 4.29
C VAL A 168 -16.41 10.85 3.32
N THR A 169 -16.33 9.72 2.61
CA THR A 169 -17.56 9.04 2.20
C THR A 169 -18.33 8.75 3.47
N GLU A 170 -19.55 9.29 3.55
CA GLU A 170 -20.54 8.94 4.56
C GLU A 170 -20.55 7.42 4.67
N ILE A 171 -20.24 6.93 5.87
CA ILE A 171 -20.54 5.55 6.22
C ILE A 171 -22.03 5.41 5.95
N ASP A 172 -22.43 4.36 5.25
CA ASP A 172 -23.82 3.96 5.14
C ASP A 172 -24.30 3.59 6.55
N VAL A 173 -24.68 4.61 7.32
CA VAL A 173 -25.13 4.46 8.69
C VAL A 173 -26.57 4.04 8.57
N ASP A 174 -26.81 2.75 8.71
CA ASP A 174 -28.14 2.25 9.04
C ASP A 174 -28.58 2.97 10.34
N LEU A 175 -29.48 3.94 10.19
CA LEU A 175 -29.99 4.79 11.27
C LEU A 175 -30.77 3.98 12.32
N ASN A 176 -31.09 2.71 12.05
CA ASN A 176 -31.84 1.83 12.95
C ASN A 176 -30.98 0.89 13.81
N SER A 177 -29.65 0.87 13.62
CA SER A 177 -28.77 0.01 14.43
C SER A 177 -28.45 0.60 15.80
N GLU A 178 -28.52 -0.22 16.85
CA GLU A 178 -28.25 0.14 18.24
C GLU A 178 -26.76 0.48 18.46
N ILE A 179 -26.46 1.58 19.17
CA ILE A 179 -25.10 1.92 19.59
C ILE A 179 -24.75 1.09 20.83
N PHE A 180 -23.61 0.40 20.82
CA PHE A 180 -23.21 -0.45 21.94
C PHE A 180 -22.78 0.39 23.15
N SER A 181 -23.39 0.14 24.30
CA SER A 181 -23.03 0.80 25.57
C SER A 181 -21.84 0.15 26.27
N ARG A 182 -21.52 -1.11 25.95
CA ARG A 182 -20.46 -1.90 26.57
C ARG A 182 -19.80 -2.84 25.56
N ALA A 183 -18.57 -3.24 25.86
CA ALA A 183 -17.84 -4.22 25.08
C ALA A 183 -18.41 -5.62 25.29
N THR A 184 -18.09 -6.54 24.40
CA THR A 184 -18.54 -7.93 24.51
C THR A 184 -17.95 -8.55 25.76
N TYR A 185 -18.78 -9.22 26.55
CA TYR A 185 -18.33 -10.00 27.70
C TYR A 185 -17.83 -11.36 27.22
N VAL A 186 -16.71 -11.82 27.77
CA VAL A 186 -16.05 -13.08 27.41
C VAL A 186 -15.78 -13.85 28.70
N ASP A 187 -16.38 -15.03 28.82
CA ASP A 187 -16.34 -15.90 30.01
C ASP A 187 -15.64 -17.24 29.78
N SER A 188 -15.17 -17.47 28.56
CA SER A 188 -14.55 -18.72 28.15
C SER A 188 -13.66 -18.48 26.92
N PHE A 189 -12.71 -19.38 26.69
CA PHE A 189 -11.83 -19.32 25.54
C PHE A 189 -12.55 -19.82 24.27
N GLN A 190 -13.41 -18.98 23.71
CA GLN A 190 -14.11 -19.21 22.45
C GLN A 190 -14.02 -17.97 21.56
N SER A 191 -14.16 -18.16 20.25
CA SER A 191 -14.27 -17.04 19.31
C SER A 191 -15.48 -16.17 19.67
N PHE A 192 -15.34 -14.87 19.54
CA PHE A 192 -16.40 -13.92 19.88
C PHE A 192 -16.40 -12.73 18.93
N THR A 193 -17.55 -12.06 18.82
CA THR A 193 -17.65 -10.78 18.12
C THR A 193 -17.48 -9.66 19.12
N GLU A 194 -16.40 -8.88 19.01
CA GLU A 194 -16.17 -7.72 19.84
C GLU A 194 -17.09 -6.56 19.42
N LYS A 195 -17.59 -5.82 20.40
CA LYS A 195 -18.39 -4.61 20.22
C LYS A 195 -17.58 -3.43 20.70
N ILE A 196 -17.34 -2.43 19.84
CA ILE A 196 -16.63 -1.21 20.24
C ILE A 196 -17.63 -0.26 20.93
N PRO A 197 -17.48 0.04 22.24
CA PRO A 197 -18.45 0.86 22.96
C PRO A 197 -18.52 2.30 22.43
N GLY A 198 -19.72 2.86 22.44
CA GLY A 198 -20.01 4.18 21.88
C GLY A 198 -20.12 4.18 20.34
N THR A 199 -20.08 3.00 19.72
CA THR A 199 -20.17 2.86 18.26
C THR A 199 -21.11 1.71 17.88
N LYS A 200 -21.34 1.54 16.57
CA LYS A 200 -22.07 0.41 15.98
C LYS A 200 -21.11 -0.63 15.38
N VAL A 201 -19.80 -0.45 15.57
CA VAL A 201 -18.78 -1.25 14.91
C VAL A 201 -18.47 -2.50 15.72
N THR A 202 -18.42 -3.63 15.01
CA THR A 202 -18.05 -4.93 15.55
C THR A 202 -16.99 -5.56 14.67
N PHE A 203 -16.17 -6.43 15.26
CA PHE A 203 -15.21 -7.26 14.55
C PHE A 203 -15.09 -8.62 15.23
N ASN A 204 -14.70 -9.65 14.48
CA ASN A 204 -14.61 -11.01 14.98
C ASN A 204 -13.22 -11.31 15.52
N MET A 205 -13.17 -11.91 16.70
CA MET A 205 -11.97 -12.41 17.35
C MET A 205 -12.02 -13.94 17.37
N ILE A 206 -11.00 -14.57 16.82
CA ILE A 206 -10.88 -16.01 16.67
C ILE A 206 -10.01 -16.57 17.80
N ALA A 207 -10.48 -17.58 18.50
CA ALA A 207 -9.71 -18.26 19.54
C ALA A 207 -8.63 -19.15 18.91
N ILE A 208 -7.36 -18.80 19.15
CA ILE A 208 -6.19 -19.51 18.64
C ILE A 208 -5.57 -20.31 19.80
N PRO A 209 -5.77 -21.64 19.86
CA PRO A 209 -5.23 -22.44 20.96
C PRO A 209 -3.71 -22.41 20.93
N GLY A 210 -3.08 -22.25 22.09
CA GLY A 210 -1.63 -22.27 22.19
C GLY A 210 -1.03 -23.63 21.82
N GLY A 211 0.18 -23.61 21.30
CA GLY A 211 0.84 -24.81 20.78
C GLY A 211 2.33 -24.62 20.53
N VAL A 212 2.96 -25.66 19.99
CA VAL A 212 4.36 -25.65 19.57
C VAL A 212 4.40 -25.85 18.07
N PHE A 213 5.17 -25.03 17.37
CA PHE A 213 5.36 -25.16 15.93
C PHE A 213 6.81 -24.85 15.54
N THR A 214 7.14 -25.13 14.29
CA THR A 214 8.44 -24.80 13.69
C THR A 214 8.32 -23.46 12.96
N ILE A 215 8.99 -22.43 13.45
CA ILE A 215 9.05 -21.12 12.80
C ILE A 215 10.11 -21.11 11.70
N GLY A 216 9.84 -20.38 10.61
CA GLY A 216 10.71 -20.26 9.45
C GLY A 216 10.46 -21.33 8.37
N SER A 217 11.27 -21.31 7.31
CA SER A 217 11.15 -22.19 6.14
C SER A 217 12.35 -23.14 6.00
N PRO A 218 12.15 -24.36 5.48
CA PRO A 218 13.24 -25.30 5.20
C PRO A 218 14.13 -24.78 4.07
N GLU A 219 15.41 -25.16 4.06
CA GLU A 219 16.42 -24.61 3.14
C GLU A 219 16.07 -24.76 1.66
N ASN A 220 15.31 -25.79 1.31
CA ASN A 220 14.88 -26.11 -0.05
C ASN A 220 13.48 -25.59 -0.42
N GLU A 221 12.84 -24.80 0.45
CA GLU A 221 11.54 -24.19 0.12
C GLU A 221 11.67 -23.20 -1.05
N SER A 222 10.81 -23.34 -2.06
CA SER A 222 10.81 -22.44 -3.20
C SER A 222 10.42 -21.02 -2.79
N GLY A 223 11.20 -20.03 -3.22
CA GLY A 223 10.98 -18.62 -2.89
C GLY A 223 11.49 -18.20 -1.51
N ARG A 224 12.16 -19.09 -0.76
CA ARG A 224 12.76 -18.79 0.56
C ARG A 224 13.75 -17.62 0.52
N ASN A 225 13.60 -16.68 1.45
CA ASN A 225 14.58 -15.65 1.76
C ASN A 225 15.60 -16.12 2.81
N ARG A 226 16.73 -15.40 2.91
CA ARG A 226 17.86 -15.79 3.78
C ARG A 226 17.54 -15.70 5.27
N ASP A 227 16.70 -14.74 5.64
CA ASP A 227 16.28 -14.40 7.00
C ASP A 227 15.14 -15.30 7.53
N GLU A 228 14.69 -16.28 6.75
CA GLU A 228 13.60 -17.19 7.13
C GLU A 228 14.08 -18.44 7.89
N GLY A 229 15.35 -18.47 8.29
CA GLY A 229 15.90 -19.58 9.05
C GLY A 229 17.04 -19.17 9.97
N PRO A 230 17.65 -20.15 10.65
CA PRO A 230 17.31 -21.57 10.59
C PRO A 230 15.96 -21.89 11.25
N GLN A 231 15.33 -23.00 10.87
CA GLN A 231 14.08 -23.42 11.49
C GLN A 231 14.27 -23.76 12.98
N ARG A 232 13.31 -23.35 13.81
CA ARG A 232 13.36 -23.47 15.27
C ARG A 232 12.00 -23.80 15.87
N ARG A 233 12.00 -24.57 16.96
CA ARG A 233 10.77 -24.88 17.68
C ARG A 233 10.43 -23.77 18.64
N VAL A 234 9.23 -23.22 18.52
CA VAL A 234 8.73 -22.16 19.39
C VAL A 234 7.36 -22.53 19.96
N ARG A 235 7.08 -22.09 21.19
CA ARG A 235 5.76 -22.17 21.80
C ARG A 235 5.08 -20.81 21.69
N VAL A 236 3.80 -20.82 21.32
CA VAL A 236 2.89 -19.69 21.39
C VAL A 236 1.76 -20.03 22.34
N ASP A 237 1.43 -19.15 23.27
CA ASP A 237 0.30 -19.31 24.18
C ASP A 237 -1.05 -19.03 23.50
N SER A 238 -2.14 -19.44 24.15
CA SER A 238 -3.47 -19.18 23.64
C SER A 238 -3.75 -17.68 23.58
N ILE A 239 -4.25 -17.22 22.45
CA ILE A 239 -4.62 -15.82 22.21
C ILE A 239 -5.94 -15.77 21.45
N TRP A 240 -6.59 -14.61 21.45
CA TRP A 240 -7.54 -14.31 20.39
C TRP A 240 -6.89 -13.43 19.33
N MET A 241 -7.21 -13.66 18.06
CA MET A 241 -6.71 -12.87 16.94
C MET A 241 -7.86 -12.40 16.07
N GLY A 242 -7.79 -11.16 15.56
CA GLY A 242 -8.80 -10.65 14.62
C GLY A 242 -8.92 -11.55 13.39
N GLU A 243 -10.16 -11.88 13.00
CA GLU A 243 -10.46 -12.74 11.83
C GLU A 243 -9.79 -12.22 10.56
N VAL A 244 -9.83 -10.89 10.38
CA VAL A 244 -9.24 -10.13 9.29
C VAL A 244 -8.41 -8.96 9.85
N GLU A 245 -7.72 -8.26 8.96
CA GLU A 245 -7.03 -7.01 9.27
C GLU A 245 -8.02 -5.93 9.76
N VAL A 246 -7.55 -5.02 10.61
CA VAL A 246 -8.36 -3.90 11.10
C VAL A 246 -8.84 -3.07 9.92
N SER A 247 -10.16 -2.95 9.79
CA SER A 247 -10.78 -2.24 8.69
C SER A 247 -10.73 -0.72 8.87
N TRP A 248 -10.93 0.03 7.78
CA TRP A 248 -11.12 1.48 7.87
C TRP A 248 -12.30 1.86 8.75
N GLN A 249 -13.38 1.07 8.76
CA GLN A 249 -14.54 1.30 9.62
C GLN A 249 -14.15 1.25 11.10
N GLU A 250 -13.32 0.27 11.49
CA GLU A 250 -12.77 0.17 12.84
C GLU A 250 -11.80 1.29 13.15
N PHE A 251 -10.80 1.54 12.28
CA PHE A 251 -9.81 2.59 12.51
C PHE A 251 -10.44 4.00 12.57
N ASP A 252 -11.52 4.24 11.81
CA ASP A 252 -12.25 5.50 11.84
C ASP A 252 -12.96 5.75 13.18
N THR A 253 -13.31 4.70 13.94
CA THR A 253 -13.85 4.88 15.30
C THR A 253 -12.80 5.45 16.24
N TYR A 254 -11.57 4.92 16.18
CA TYR A 254 -10.43 5.44 16.90
C TYR A 254 -10.12 6.87 16.46
N TYR A 255 -10.05 7.10 15.14
CA TYR A 255 -9.80 8.43 14.59
C TYR A 255 -10.83 9.44 15.09
N ARG A 256 -12.14 9.16 15.00
CA ARG A 256 -13.18 10.08 15.49
C ARG A 256 -13.17 10.28 17.00
N ALA A 257 -12.89 9.22 17.77
CA ALA A 257 -12.86 9.30 19.23
C ALA A 257 -11.69 10.15 19.75
N THR A 258 -10.63 10.28 18.97
CA THR A 258 -9.37 10.94 19.39
C THR A 258 -9.05 12.20 18.59
N ALA A 259 -9.63 12.37 17.41
CA ALA A 259 -9.53 13.58 16.60
C ALA A 259 -10.38 14.69 17.24
N ARG A 260 -9.72 15.65 17.88
CA ARG A 260 -10.33 16.94 18.19
C ARG A 260 -10.20 17.84 16.97
N ALA A 261 -11.34 18.24 16.40
CA ALA A 261 -11.41 19.30 15.42
C ALA A 261 -10.83 20.59 16.00
N GLY A 262 -9.95 21.26 15.26
CA GLY A 262 -9.42 22.57 15.64
C GLY A 262 -8.36 22.53 16.73
N ARG A 263 -7.15 22.04 16.41
CA ARG A 263 -5.95 22.50 17.12
C ARG A 263 -5.78 23.98 16.82
N THR A 264 -6.38 24.84 17.64
CA THR A 264 -5.86 26.19 17.83
C THR A 264 -4.46 26.03 18.40
N GLU A 265 -3.50 26.82 17.89
CA GLU A 265 -2.13 26.88 18.41
C GLU A 265 -2.12 26.87 19.95
N ASP A 266 -1.22 26.05 20.50
CA ASP A 266 -0.75 26.06 21.89
C ASP A 266 -1.81 26.25 22.99
N GLN A 267 -2.75 25.31 23.12
CA GLN A 267 -3.35 25.05 24.44
C GLN A 267 -2.47 24.06 25.20
N ILE A 268 -1.43 24.58 25.85
CA ILE A 268 -0.72 23.86 26.91
C ILE A 268 -1.75 23.60 28.01
N ALA A 269 -1.89 22.35 28.45
CA ALA A 269 -2.72 22.00 29.60
C ALA A 269 -2.28 22.85 30.80
N ALA A 270 -3.11 23.83 31.16
CA ALA A 270 -2.73 24.94 32.04
C ALA A 270 -2.50 24.53 33.50
N ASP A 271 -2.68 23.26 33.87
CA ASP A 271 -2.70 22.82 35.26
C ASP A 271 -1.63 21.80 35.65
N GLY A 272 -0.74 21.40 34.74
CA GLY A 272 0.38 20.50 35.05
C GLY A 272 -0.04 19.15 35.63
N LYS A 273 -1.33 18.78 35.50
CA LYS A 273 -1.81 17.47 35.96
C LYS A 273 -1.32 16.41 34.99
N PRO A 274 -0.93 15.22 35.48
CA PRO A 274 -0.70 14.08 34.61
C PRO A 274 -1.99 13.78 33.85
N VAL A 275 -1.96 13.97 32.53
CA VAL A 275 -3.06 13.66 31.63
C VAL A 275 -2.85 12.24 31.11
N ASP A 276 -3.70 11.32 31.54
CA ASP A 276 -3.70 9.92 31.08
C ASP A 276 -4.56 9.77 29.81
N ALA A 277 -4.17 10.48 28.74
CA ALA A 277 -4.94 10.51 27.49
C ALA A 277 -4.18 9.80 26.36
N ILE A 278 -4.90 8.94 25.63
CA ILE A 278 -4.40 8.39 24.36
C ILE A 278 -4.49 9.46 23.27
N SER A 279 -3.35 9.73 22.65
CA SER A 279 -3.24 10.66 21.53
C SER A 279 -3.85 10.07 20.26
N GLY A 280 -4.47 10.92 19.43
CA GLY A 280 -5.08 10.54 18.16
C GLY A 280 -4.29 11.00 16.93
N PRO A 281 -4.53 10.37 15.77
CA PRO A 281 -3.90 10.76 14.52
C PRO A 281 -4.21 12.21 14.13
N THR A 282 -3.21 12.92 13.60
CA THR A 282 -3.47 14.20 12.92
C THR A 282 -4.34 13.97 11.68
N PRO A 283 -5.03 14.99 11.15
CA PRO A 283 -5.52 14.95 9.78
C PRO A 283 -4.40 14.53 8.82
N ALA A 284 -4.69 13.58 7.93
CA ALA A 284 -3.73 13.08 6.96
C ALA A 284 -3.48 14.11 5.86
N TYR A 285 -2.26 14.10 5.30
CA TYR A 285 -1.96 14.84 4.08
C TYR A 285 -2.45 14.02 2.88
N GLY A 286 -3.64 14.36 2.36
CA GLY A 286 -4.34 13.59 1.33
C GLY A 286 -5.28 12.54 1.92
N ASP A 287 -5.93 11.76 1.04
CA ASP A 287 -6.82 10.67 1.44
C ASP A 287 -6.01 9.40 1.79
N PRO A 288 -5.96 8.99 3.07
CA PRO A 288 -5.17 7.83 3.49
C PRO A 288 -5.76 6.51 2.96
N SER A 289 -7.00 6.50 2.44
CA SER A 289 -7.57 5.34 1.74
C SER A 289 -7.17 5.23 0.27
N GLN A 290 -6.29 6.12 -0.21
CA GLN A 290 -5.82 6.17 -1.60
C GLN A 290 -6.95 6.34 -2.63
N GLY A 291 -8.12 6.83 -2.21
CA GLY A 291 -9.32 6.89 -3.03
C GLY A 291 -9.94 5.53 -3.37
N TRP A 292 -9.48 4.42 -2.77
CA TRP A 292 -10.04 3.07 -3.00
C TRP A 292 -11.32 2.79 -2.20
N GLY A 293 -11.69 3.73 -1.34
CA GLY A 293 -12.83 3.63 -0.44
C GLY A 293 -12.43 3.10 0.93
N ARG A 294 -13.25 3.46 1.92
CA ARG A 294 -13.12 3.06 3.33
C ARG A 294 -14.06 1.88 3.62
N GLY A 295 -14.59 1.79 4.84
CA GLY A 295 -15.50 0.72 5.26
C GLY A 295 -14.73 -0.53 5.65
N LYS A 296 -15.14 -1.70 5.14
CA LYS A 296 -14.57 -3.00 5.51
C LYS A 296 -13.22 -3.32 4.87
N ARG A 297 -12.71 -2.47 3.98
CA ARG A 297 -11.34 -2.59 3.46
C ARG A 297 -10.32 -2.44 4.60
N PRO A 298 -9.17 -3.11 4.55
CA PRO A 298 -8.12 -2.95 5.54
C PRO A 298 -7.69 -1.48 5.62
N ALA A 299 -7.56 -0.98 6.84
CA ALA A 299 -6.96 0.32 7.06
C ALA A 299 -5.47 0.22 6.67
N ILE A 300 -5.02 1.21 5.90
CA ILE A 300 -3.67 1.27 5.32
C ILE A 300 -3.08 2.67 5.52
N THR A 301 -1.81 2.85 5.16
CA THR A 301 -1.06 4.13 5.24
C THR A 301 -0.81 4.65 6.65
N MET A 302 -1.24 3.95 7.70
CA MET A 302 -0.87 4.31 9.07
C MET A 302 0.55 3.83 9.39
N THR A 303 1.21 4.51 10.32
CA THR A 303 2.49 4.05 10.87
C THR A 303 2.30 2.91 11.86
N PHE A 304 3.39 2.19 12.16
CA PHE A 304 3.43 1.26 13.28
C PHE A 304 2.97 1.92 14.60
N TYR A 305 3.43 3.15 14.86
CA TYR A 305 3.04 3.91 16.04
C TYR A 305 1.51 4.12 16.12
N ALA A 306 0.88 4.50 15.01
CA ALA A 306 -0.57 4.66 14.94
C ALA A 306 -1.33 3.36 15.22
N ALA A 307 -0.85 2.23 14.67
CA ALA A 307 -1.41 0.91 14.94
C ALA A 307 -1.28 0.52 16.42
N GLN A 308 -0.15 0.83 17.06
CA GLN A 308 0.04 0.60 18.49
C GLN A 308 -0.89 1.47 19.35
N GLN A 309 -1.06 2.75 19.01
CA GLN A 309 -2.00 3.62 19.72
C GLN A 309 -3.46 3.17 19.54
N TYR A 310 -3.83 2.67 18.36
CA TYR A 310 -5.13 2.03 18.14
C TYR A 310 -5.35 0.86 19.11
N CYS A 311 -4.36 -0.02 19.27
CA CYS A 311 -4.46 -1.16 20.18
C CYS A 311 -4.62 -0.72 21.64
N ARG A 312 -3.88 0.32 22.07
CA ARG A 312 -4.02 0.91 23.40
C ARG A 312 -5.43 1.49 23.61
N TRP A 313 -5.92 2.23 22.62
CA TRP A 313 -7.26 2.82 22.67
C TRP A 313 -8.34 1.74 22.74
N LEU A 314 -8.21 0.69 21.93
CA LEU A 314 -9.14 -0.43 21.96
C LEU A 314 -9.11 -1.14 23.32
N SER A 315 -7.93 -1.26 23.92
CA SER A 315 -7.77 -1.83 25.27
C SER A 315 -8.52 -1.01 26.32
N GLU A 316 -8.34 0.31 26.33
CA GLU A 316 -9.06 1.21 27.25
C GLU A 316 -10.57 1.17 27.01
N LYS A 317 -11.00 1.15 25.75
CA LYS A 317 -12.43 1.12 25.39
C LYS A 317 -13.12 -0.17 25.79
N THR A 318 -12.42 -1.30 25.74
CA THR A 318 -13.02 -2.62 25.97
C THR A 318 -12.73 -3.19 27.36
N GLY A 319 -11.73 -2.65 28.05
CA GLY A 319 -11.21 -3.20 29.30
C GLY A 319 -10.51 -4.56 29.12
N LYS A 320 -10.11 -4.90 27.89
CA LYS A 320 -9.32 -6.09 27.54
C LYS A 320 -7.93 -5.66 27.08
N HIS A 321 -6.95 -6.56 27.04
CA HIS A 321 -5.60 -6.22 26.60
C HIS A 321 -5.41 -6.56 25.12
N TYR A 322 -5.57 -5.53 24.27
CA TYR A 322 -5.34 -5.59 22.84
C TYR A 322 -3.94 -5.07 22.47
N ARG A 323 -3.29 -5.79 21.55
CA ARG A 323 -1.96 -5.44 21.03
C ARG A 323 -1.76 -5.93 19.60
N LEU A 324 -0.63 -5.58 19.00
CA LEU A 324 -0.15 -6.22 17.77
C LEU A 324 0.34 -7.65 18.09
N PRO A 325 0.21 -8.59 17.14
CA PRO A 325 0.76 -9.94 17.30
C PRO A 325 2.28 -9.89 17.37
N THR A 326 2.90 -10.84 18.06
CA THR A 326 4.31 -11.12 17.83
C THR A 326 4.49 -11.80 16.46
N GLU A 327 5.70 -11.76 15.91
CA GLU A 327 6.01 -12.46 14.67
C GLU A 327 5.71 -13.96 14.76
N ALA A 328 6.04 -14.58 15.89
CA ALA A 328 5.79 -15.99 16.12
C ALA A 328 4.30 -16.30 16.26
N GLU A 329 3.53 -15.45 16.95
CA GLU A 329 2.06 -15.55 17.00
C GLU A 329 1.44 -15.45 15.61
N TRP A 330 1.92 -14.51 14.80
CA TRP A 330 1.43 -14.31 13.44
C TRP A 330 1.69 -15.54 12.56
N GLU A 331 2.92 -16.06 12.55
CA GLU A 331 3.25 -17.24 11.71
C GLU A 331 2.53 -18.50 12.20
N TYR A 332 2.45 -18.71 13.53
CA TYR A 332 1.68 -19.81 14.11
C TYR A 332 0.22 -19.78 13.66
N ALA A 333 -0.41 -18.60 13.81
CA ALA A 333 -1.79 -18.38 13.46
C ALA A 333 -2.02 -18.53 11.95
N CYS A 334 -1.10 -18.04 11.11
CA CYS A 334 -1.15 -18.18 9.65
C CYS A 334 -1.10 -19.64 9.24
N ARG A 335 -0.14 -20.41 9.78
CA ARG A 335 0.09 -21.81 9.45
C ARG A 335 -1.06 -22.72 9.86
N ALA A 336 -1.70 -22.43 10.99
CA ALA A 336 -2.83 -23.19 11.53
C ALA A 336 -2.63 -24.72 11.49
N GLY A 337 -1.41 -25.18 11.84
CA GLY A 337 -1.02 -26.60 11.87
C GLY A 337 -0.34 -27.13 10.60
N THR A 338 -0.23 -26.33 9.54
CA THR A 338 0.52 -26.70 8.32
C THR A 338 2.01 -26.37 8.42
N GLU A 339 2.84 -27.14 7.73
CA GLU A 339 4.29 -26.89 7.60
C GLU A 339 4.69 -26.39 6.20
N ASN A 340 3.71 -26.30 5.29
CA ASN A 340 3.90 -25.92 3.90
C ASN A 340 4.10 -24.39 3.74
N PRO A 341 4.53 -23.92 2.55
CA PRO A 341 4.65 -22.48 2.26
C PRO A 341 3.32 -21.72 2.39
N TYR A 342 2.21 -22.40 2.11
CA TYR A 342 0.85 -21.89 2.27
C TYR A 342 0.07 -22.76 3.25
N PHE A 343 -0.95 -22.17 3.89
CA PHE A 343 -1.89 -22.93 4.73
C PHE A 343 -2.94 -23.72 3.93
N PHE A 344 -2.88 -23.65 2.59
CA PHE A 344 -3.75 -24.33 1.64
C PHE A 344 -2.90 -25.13 0.63
N PRO A 345 -3.48 -26.07 -0.13
CA PRO A 345 -2.73 -26.87 -1.12
C PRO A 345 -2.12 -26.02 -2.24
N GLY A 346 -0.85 -26.28 -2.55
CA GLY A 346 -0.13 -25.71 -3.69
C GLY A 346 1.29 -25.27 -3.33
N GLN A 347 2.09 -24.94 -4.34
CA GLN A 347 3.47 -24.50 -4.18
C GLN A 347 3.75 -23.17 -4.90
N PRO A 348 4.72 -22.36 -4.44
CA PRO A 348 5.01 -21.06 -5.04
C PRO A 348 5.33 -21.08 -6.54
N ASP A 349 5.95 -22.15 -7.03
CA ASP A 349 6.29 -22.29 -8.45
C ASP A 349 5.11 -22.69 -9.34
N GLU A 350 4.00 -23.15 -8.75
CA GLU A 350 2.76 -23.52 -9.46
C GLU A 350 1.91 -22.28 -9.76
N PHE A 351 1.91 -21.30 -8.85
CA PHE A 351 1.12 -20.06 -8.98
C PHE A 351 1.90 -18.88 -9.58
N GLY A 352 3.18 -19.08 -9.93
CA GLY A 352 4.02 -18.05 -10.52
C GLY A 352 3.65 -17.69 -11.97
N ASN A 353 3.97 -16.46 -12.38
CA ASN A 353 3.67 -15.90 -13.71
C ASN A 353 4.50 -16.55 -14.85
N LYS A 354 4.24 -17.82 -15.20
CA LYS A 354 4.77 -18.44 -16.42
C LYS A 354 3.88 -18.06 -17.60
N HIS A 355 3.99 -16.81 -18.06
CA HIS A 355 3.17 -16.20 -19.13
C HIS A 355 3.01 -17.04 -20.41
N TRP A 356 3.98 -17.89 -20.76
CA TRP A 356 3.89 -18.75 -21.94
C TRP A 356 3.23 -20.11 -21.64
N LEU A 357 3.47 -20.72 -20.47
CA LEU A 357 2.84 -21.97 -20.06
C LEU A 357 1.39 -21.78 -19.65
N ALA A 358 1.08 -20.68 -18.95
CA ALA A 358 -0.30 -20.33 -18.56
C ALA A 358 -1.21 -20.11 -19.78
N ARG A 359 -0.66 -19.65 -20.92
CA ARG A 359 -1.40 -19.51 -22.18
C ARG A 359 -1.67 -20.84 -22.90
N ILE A 360 -0.87 -21.87 -22.63
CA ILE A 360 -0.99 -23.19 -23.28
C ILE A 360 -1.80 -24.17 -22.42
N PHE A 361 -1.60 -24.15 -21.10
CA PHE A 361 -2.16 -25.14 -20.17
C PHE A 361 -3.16 -24.57 -19.16
N GLY A 362 -3.39 -23.25 -19.17
CA GLY A 362 -4.12 -22.56 -18.10
C GLY A 362 -3.25 -22.34 -16.86
N SER A 363 -3.54 -21.30 -16.08
CA SER A 363 -2.95 -21.08 -14.76
C SER A 363 -3.81 -21.73 -13.68
N ASP A 364 -3.20 -22.40 -12.71
CA ASP A 364 -3.93 -22.78 -11.49
C ASP A 364 -4.36 -21.50 -10.75
N THR A 365 -5.66 -21.37 -10.52
CA THR A 365 -6.28 -20.20 -9.86
C THR A 365 -6.76 -20.53 -8.45
N THR A 366 -6.41 -21.70 -7.91
CA THR A 366 -6.80 -22.13 -6.56
C THR A 366 -6.36 -21.11 -5.50
N ILE A 367 -5.18 -20.49 -5.68
CA ILE A 367 -4.67 -19.40 -4.82
C ILE A 367 -5.65 -18.22 -4.70
N ASN A 368 -6.45 -17.91 -5.73
CA ASN A 368 -7.40 -16.79 -5.72
C ASN A 368 -8.53 -16.97 -4.70
N SER A 369 -8.78 -18.20 -4.24
CA SER A 369 -9.77 -18.47 -3.19
C SER A 369 -9.25 -18.14 -1.79
N TYR A 370 -7.95 -17.90 -1.63
CA TYR A 370 -7.30 -17.76 -0.32
C TYR A 370 -6.49 -16.47 -0.17
N VAL A 371 -6.00 -15.90 -1.28
CA VAL A 371 -5.00 -14.82 -1.29
C VAL A 371 -5.44 -13.72 -2.25
N ILE A 372 -5.30 -12.47 -1.81
CA ILE A 372 -5.40 -11.28 -2.66
C ILE A 372 -3.98 -10.80 -2.98
N TYR A 373 -3.53 -10.94 -4.22
CA TYR A 373 -2.15 -10.68 -4.62
C TYR A 373 -2.09 -10.03 -6.02
N GLU A 374 -0.90 -9.80 -6.57
CA GLU A 374 -0.71 -8.99 -7.78
C GLU A 374 -1.62 -9.38 -8.97
N ASN A 375 -1.93 -10.69 -9.12
CA ASN A 375 -2.67 -11.19 -10.28
C ASN A 375 -4.20 -11.04 -10.16
N ASN A 376 -4.77 -10.93 -8.95
CA ASN A 376 -6.22 -10.82 -8.76
C ASN A 376 -6.67 -9.52 -8.07
N SER A 377 -5.75 -8.77 -7.47
CA SER A 377 -6.08 -7.58 -6.67
C SER A 377 -6.50 -6.37 -7.49
N ARG A 378 -6.12 -6.36 -8.78
CA ARG A 378 -6.19 -5.18 -9.65
C ARG A 378 -5.44 -3.98 -9.05
N GLY A 379 -4.37 -4.22 -8.29
CA GLY A 379 -3.49 -3.15 -7.80
C GLY A 379 -4.07 -2.35 -6.62
N ARG A 380 -5.05 -2.91 -5.90
CA ARG A 380 -5.64 -2.31 -4.70
C ARG A 380 -6.05 -3.37 -3.67
N THR A 381 -6.32 -2.94 -2.46
CA THR A 381 -6.87 -3.81 -1.40
C THR A 381 -8.34 -4.16 -1.66
N SER A 382 -8.78 -5.27 -1.06
CA SER A 382 -10.18 -5.72 -1.07
C SER A 382 -10.71 -5.86 0.35
N ASP A 383 -12.03 -5.96 0.51
CA ASP A 383 -12.66 -6.24 1.82
C ASP A 383 -12.45 -7.69 2.28
N GLY A 384 -11.90 -8.55 1.41
CA GLY A 384 -11.50 -9.92 1.72
C GLY A 384 -12.63 -10.87 2.10
N GLN A 385 -13.91 -10.49 1.96
CA GLN A 385 -15.00 -11.36 2.44
C GLN A 385 -15.08 -12.69 1.68
N HIS A 386 -14.64 -12.70 0.42
CA HIS A 386 -14.69 -13.84 -0.48
C HIS A 386 -13.54 -14.84 -0.29
N VAL A 387 -12.47 -14.49 0.43
CA VAL A 387 -11.38 -15.45 0.67
C VAL A 387 -11.77 -16.45 1.75
N LYS A 388 -11.30 -17.68 1.59
CA LYS A 388 -11.46 -18.77 2.54
C LYS A 388 -10.49 -18.58 3.70
N SER A 389 -10.94 -18.99 4.89
CA SER A 389 -10.11 -18.98 6.07
C SER A 389 -9.11 -20.15 6.09
N ASN A 390 -8.08 -20.04 6.91
CA ASN A 390 -7.26 -21.18 7.32
C ASN A 390 -7.99 -22.06 8.36
N ALA A 391 -7.32 -23.11 8.85
CA ALA A 391 -7.92 -24.08 9.77
C ALA A 391 -8.30 -23.51 11.14
N PHE A 392 -7.75 -22.36 11.54
CA PHE A 392 -8.17 -21.65 12.75
C PHE A 392 -9.38 -20.73 12.51
N GLY A 393 -9.72 -20.42 11.25
CA GLY A 393 -10.81 -19.50 10.92
C GLY A 393 -10.33 -18.09 10.59
N LEU A 394 -9.03 -17.85 10.44
CA LEU A 394 -8.47 -16.56 10.05
C LEU A 394 -8.46 -16.39 8.53
N LYS A 395 -8.78 -15.19 8.06
CA LYS A 395 -8.80 -14.79 6.65
C LYS A 395 -7.69 -13.77 6.37
N ASN A 396 -7.36 -13.62 5.09
CA ASN A 396 -6.33 -12.70 4.59
C ASN A 396 -4.99 -12.81 5.34
N MET A 397 -4.62 -13.99 5.85
CA MET A 397 -3.30 -14.16 6.46
C MET A 397 -2.18 -14.03 5.42
N LEU A 398 -2.50 -14.19 4.13
CA LEU A 398 -1.54 -14.09 3.03
C LEU A 398 -2.13 -13.14 1.97
N GLY A 399 -1.35 -12.13 1.56
CA GLY A 399 -1.75 -11.08 0.63
C GLY A 399 -2.63 -10.00 1.26
N ASN A 400 -3.36 -9.26 0.41
CA ASN A 400 -4.16 -8.08 0.70
C ASN A 400 -3.32 -6.92 1.25
N VAL A 401 -2.86 -6.98 2.50
CA VAL A 401 -1.91 -6.04 3.08
C VAL A 401 -0.89 -6.77 3.93
N LYS A 402 0.35 -6.26 3.96
CA LYS A 402 1.32 -6.69 4.95
C LYS A 402 0.82 -6.27 6.33
N GLU A 403 1.18 -7.02 7.36
CA GLU A 403 0.69 -6.76 8.71
C GLU A 403 1.82 -6.50 9.68
N PHE A 404 1.72 -5.41 10.45
CA PHE A 404 2.66 -5.12 11.53
C PHE A 404 2.65 -6.22 12.61
N CYS A 405 3.85 -6.66 13.00
CA CYS A 405 4.09 -7.42 14.20
C CYS A 405 4.82 -6.54 15.24
N SER A 406 4.64 -6.81 16.53
CA SER A 406 5.25 -6.02 17.61
C SER A 406 6.78 -6.06 17.61
N ASP A 407 7.36 -7.10 17.06
CA ASP A 407 8.78 -7.41 17.08
C ASP A 407 9.59 -6.37 16.31
N TRP A 408 10.74 -6.01 16.87
CA TRP A 408 11.79 -5.37 16.09
C TRP A 408 12.35 -6.38 15.09
N TYR A 409 12.65 -5.94 13.87
CA TYR A 409 13.22 -6.80 12.84
C TYR A 409 14.72 -6.99 13.07
N GLU A 410 15.15 -8.26 13.09
CA GLU A 410 16.54 -8.68 13.01
C GLU A 410 16.62 -9.91 12.10
N ALA A 411 17.52 -9.85 11.11
CA ALA A 411 17.59 -10.85 10.03
C ALA A 411 17.92 -12.25 10.55
N ASP A 412 18.87 -12.35 11.47
CA ASP A 412 19.39 -13.62 11.98
C ASP A 412 18.77 -14.02 13.33
N ILE A 413 17.65 -13.40 13.73
CA ILE A 413 17.06 -13.58 15.07
C ILE A 413 16.73 -15.05 15.39
N TYR A 414 16.37 -15.85 14.39
CA TYR A 414 16.06 -17.28 14.60
C TYR A 414 17.31 -18.10 14.96
N ALA A 415 18.51 -17.67 14.57
CA ALA A 415 19.74 -18.32 15.00
C ALA A 415 19.95 -18.21 16.52
N ASN A 416 19.37 -17.19 17.16
CA ASN A 416 19.45 -16.96 18.61
C ASN A 416 18.48 -17.84 19.40
N TYR A 417 17.51 -18.49 18.74
CA TYR A 417 16.62 -19.44 19.39
C TYR A 417 17.32 -20.79 19.57
N SER A 418 16.99 -21.47 20.67
CA SER A 418 17.63 -22.75 21.01
C SER A 418 17.36 -23.80 19.92
N ALA A 419 18.42 -24.51 19.51
CA ALA A 419 18.29 -25.66 18.61
C ALA A 419 17.72 -26.89 19.33
N ASP A 420 17.99 -27.03 20.64
CA ASP A 420 17.67 -28.22 21.44
C ASP A 420 16.44 -28.04 22.35
N ALA A 421 16.00 -26.80 22.58
CA ALA A 421 14.89 -26.47 23.46
C ALA A 421 13.81 -25.66 22.73
N ILE A 422 12.59 -25.68 23.26
CA ILE A 422 11.47 -24.89 22.73
C ILE A 422 11.57 -23.48 23.30
N THR A 423 11.77 -22.50 22.43
CA THR A 423 11.72 -21.07 22.81
C THR A 423 10.28 -20.69 23.15
N GLN A 424 10.06 -20.08 24.32
CA GLN A 424 8.74 -19.72 24.80
C GLN A 424 8.38 -18.29 24.38
N ASN A 425 7.23 -18.10 23.70
CA ASN A 425 6.65 -16.82 23.31
C ASN A 425 7.69 -15.77 22.88
N PRO A 426 8.51 -16.05 21.84
CA PRO A 426 9.52 -15.09 21.41
C PRO A 426 8.87 -13.80 20.92
N SER A 427 9.53 -12.67 21.22
CA SER A 427 9.05 -11.31 20.91
C SER A 427 10.14 -10.45 20.23
N GLY A 428 11.04 -11.10 19.50
CA GLY A 428 12.15 -10.44 18.82
C GLY A 428 13.22 -9.86 19.76
N PRO A 429 14.15 -9.04 19.22
CA PRO A 429 15.15 -8.34 20.01
C PRO A 429 14.52 -7.19 20.82
N LYS A 430 15.23 -6.74 21.87
CA LYS A 430 14.73 -5.71 22.79
C LYS A 430 14.60 -4.31 22.16
N SER A 431 15.33 -4.05 21.09
CA SER A 431 15.37 -2.76 20.38
C SER A 431 15.76 -2.99 18.93
N GLY A 432 15.35 -2.08 18.04
CA GLY A 432 15.75 -2.04 16.64
C GLY A 432 15.33 -0.74 15.98
N ASP A 433 15.58 -0.63 14.68
CA ASP A 433 15.24 0.56 13.89
C ASP A 433 13.90 0.41 13.13
N GLU A 434 13.53 -0.83 12.82
CA GLU A 434 12.35 -1.16 12.01
C GLU A 434 11.63 -2.38 12.61
N HIS A 435 10.31 -2.44 12.46
CA HIS A 435 9.48 -3.54 12.94
C HIS A 435 9.26 -4.60 11.88
N VAL A 436 8.95 -5.81 12.32
CA VAL A 436 8.58 -6.91 11.42
C VAL A 436 7.22 -6.62 10.76
N VAL A 437 7.12 -6.92 9.45
CA VAL A 437 5.84 -7.03 8.74
C VAL A 437 5.72 -8.38 8.04
N ARG A 438 4.52 -8.97 8.01
CA ARG A 438 4.27 -10.33 7.51
C ARG A 438 3.15 -10.38 6.48
N GLY A 439 3.07 -11.48 5.71
CA GLY A 439 1.90 -11.84 4.88
C GLY A 439 1.94 -11.44 3.41
N GLY A 440 2.74 -10.43 3.04
CA GLY A 440 2.75 -9.87 1.69
C GLY A 440 1.53 -8.98 1.44
N SER A 441 1.48 -8.31 0.28
CA SER A 441 0.43 -7.34 -0.06
C SER A 441 -0.34 -7.72 -1.33
N TYR A 442 -1.34 -6.91 -1.66
CA TYR A 442 -2.02 -6.95 -2.94
C TYR A 442 -1.09 -6.76 -4.17
N LYS A 443 0.18 -6.33 -3.98
CA LYS A 443 1.21 -6.24 -5.02
C LYS A 443 2.25 -7.36 -4.97
N SER A 444 2.22 -8.20 -3.94
CA SER A 444 3.16 -9.31 -3.80
C SER A 444 2.90 -10.37 -4.86
N SER A 445 3.98 -11.00 -5.32
CA SER A 445 3.87 -12.18 -6.18
C SER A 445 3.47 -13.40 -5.37
N ALA A 446 3.10 -14.50 -6.03
CA ALA A 446 2.84 -15.77 -5.36
C ALA A 446 4.02 -16.24 -4.46
N LYS A 447 5.26 -15.90 -4.82
CA LYS A 447 6.45 -16.29 -4.05
C LYS A 447 6.66 -15.50 -2.76
N ASP A 448 6.04 -14.32 -2.68
CA ASP A 448 6.20 -13.38 -1.56
C ASP A 448 5.03 -13.46 -0.55
N VAL A 449 4.00 -14.26 -0.84
CA VAL A 449 2.82 -14.49 0.03
C VAL A 449 2.89 -15.85 0.71
N ARG A 450 4.07 -16.25 1.22
CA ARG A 450 4.25 -17.49 1.98
C ARG A 450 4.13 -17.22 3.48
N ALA A 451 3.73 -18.24 4.24
CA ALA A 451 3.61 -18.17 5.69
C ALA A 451 4.93 -17.77 6.36
N ALA A 452 6.07 -18.22 5.83
CA ALA A 452 7.41 -17.94 6.35
C ALA A 452 8.01 -16.60 5.86
N THR A 453 7.41 -15.94 4.86
CA THR A 453 7.98 -14.69 4.34
C THR A 453 7.96 -13.62 5.42
N ARG A 454 9.13 -13.03 5.67
CA ARG A 454 9.34 -11.94 6.62
C ARG A 454 9.84 -10.73 5.86
N GLU A 455 9.37 -9.58 6.29
CA GLU A 455 9.83 -8.30 5.81
C GLU A 455 9.93 -7.34 7.00
N LYS A 456 10.40 -6.12 6.74
CA LYS A 456 10.47 -5.06 7.74
C LYS A 456 9.79 -3.80 7.27
N THR A 457 9.42 -2.96 8.22
CA THR A 457 9.10 -1.57 7.93
C THR A 457 10.30 -0.89 7.28
N ASN A 458 10.02 0.10 6.43
CA ASN A 458 11.06 0.93 5.84
C ASN A 458 10.69 2.39 6.03
N THR A 459 10.66 2.80 7.30
CA THR A 459 10.07 4.04 7.79
C THR A 459 10.63 5.26 7.08
N VAL A 460 11.95 5.32 6.90
CA VAL A 460 12.60 6.44 6.19
C VAL A 460 12.12 6.54 4.73
N SER A 461 12.08 5.41 4.01
CA SER A 461 11.66 5.41 2.60
C SER A 461 10.17 5.69 2.43
N TRP A 462 9.34 5.24 3.37
CA TRP A 462 7.89 5.36 3.34
C TRP A 462 7.39 6.75 3.76
N MET A 463 8.28 7.58 4.30
CA MET A 463 8.04 8.95 4.75
C MET A 463 8.74 10.00 3.86
N ARG A 464 9.27 9.58 2.71
CA ARG A 464 10.17 10.41 1.90
C ARG A 464 9.46 11.68 1.42
N THR A 465 8.20 11.56 0.99
CA THR A 465 7.39 12.66 0.45
C THR A 465 6.61 13.47 1.48
N ASP A 466 6.58 13.05 2.75
CA ASP A 466 5.87 13.80 3.80
C ASP A 466 6.49 15.20 3.96
N PRO A 467 5.75 16.29 3.69
CA PRO A 467 6.31 17.63 3.74
C PRO A 467 6.54 18.13 5.19
N GLN A 468 6.03 17.43 6.21
CA GLN A 468 6.09 17.88 7.59
C GLN A 468 7.50 17.80 8.21
N LEU A 469 7.79 18.76 9.09
CA LEU A 469 9.00 18.81 9.92
C LEU A 469 8.58 19.11 11.37
N PRO A 470 8.69 18.15 12.32
CA PRO A 470 9.12 16.77 12.11
C PRO A 470 8.13 15.95 11.25
N LYS A 471 8.61 14.83 10.70
CA LYS A 471 7.79 13.88 9.93
C LYS A 471 6.62 13.35 10.77
N SER A 472 5.51 13.04 10.11
CA SER A 472 4.30 12.52 10.75
C SER A 472 4.59 11.24 11.51
N LEU A 473 4.14 11.18 12.76
CA LEU A 473 4.15 9.96 13.55
C LEU A 473 2.97 9.04 13.22
N TRP A 474 2.01 9.50 12.41
CA TRP A 474 0.70 8.84 12.26
C TRP A 474 0.47 8.19 10.89
N TRP A 475 1.05 8.77 9.85
CA TRP A 475 0.75 8.41 8.46
C TRP A 475 2.02 8.26 7.64
N TYR A 476 2.15 7.15 6.93
CA TYR A 476 3.09 6.97 5.84
C TYR A 476 2.61 7.68 4.58
N SER A 477 3.48 8.49 3.97
CA SER A 477 3.16 9.25 2.75
C SER A 477 3.36 8.45 1.47
N ASP A 478 4.19 7.40 1.51
CA ASP A 478 4.64 6.64 0.34
C ASP A 478 4.35 5.14 0.40
N ASN A 479 3.61 4.69 1.41
CA ASN A 479 3.28 3.27 1.56
C ASN A 479 1.79 3.06 1.82
N ALA A 480 1.17 2.26 0.95
CA ALA A 480 -0.24 1.88 1.02
C ALA A 480 -0.43 0.36 1.15
N GLU A 481 0.65 -0.38 1.42
CA GLU A 481 0.68 -1.84 1.37
C GLU A 481 0.68 -2.51 2.74
N VAL A 482 0.72 -1.72 3.82
CA VAL A 482 0.81 -2.23 5.19
C VAL A 482 -0.40 -1.76 6.00
N GLY A 483 -1.02 -2.71 6.68
CA GLY A 483 -2.02 -2.53 7.72
C GLY A 483 -1.64 -3.34 8.95
N PHE A 484 -2.63 -3.83 9.69
CA PHE A 484 -2.39 -4.69 10.85
C PHE A 484 -3.65 -5.44 11.24
N ARG A 485 -3.49 -6.51 12.02
CA ARG A 485 -4.56 -7.11 12.83
C ARG A 485 -4.22 -6.99 14.30
N VAL A 486 -5.24 -7.12 15.14
CA VAL A 486 -5.07 -7.12 16.59
C VAL A 486 -5.10 -8.52 17.17
N VAL A 487 -4.41 -8.70 18.28
CA VAL A 487 -4.58 -9.84 19.18
C VAL A 487 -5.08 -9.35 20.53
N CYS A 488 -5.85 -10.17 21.22
CA CYS A 488 -6.26 -9.97 22.60
C CYS A 488 -5.68 -11.10 23.44
N GLU A 489 -5.04 -10.75 24.54
CA GLU A 489 -4.47 -11.74 25.45
C GLU A 489 -5.56 -12.52 26.18
N TYR A 490 -5.32 -13.81 26.36
CA TYR A 490 -6.15 -14.69 27.16
C TYR A 490 -5.61 -14.77 28.60
N ASP A 491 -6.37 -14.23 29.56
CA ASP A 491 -6.09 -14.38 30.99
C ASP A 491 -7.18 -15.24 31.65
N ALA A 492 -6.89 -16.53 31.84
CA ALA A 492 -7.78 -17.48 32.51
C ALA A 492 -8.13 -17.07 33.95
N GLY A 493 -7.26 -16.29 34.62
CA GLY A 493 -7.46 -15.79 35.98
C GLY A 493 -8.42 -14.60 36.06
N GLN A 494 -8.56 -13.83 34.98
CA GLN A 494 -9.53 -12.72 34.92
C GLN A 494 -10.96 -13.20 34.66
N ILE A 495 -11.12 -14.27 33.89
CA ILE A 495 -12.42 -14.87 33.57
C ILE A 495 -13.09 -15.44 34.83
N THR A 496 -12.33 -16.16 35.66
CA THR A 496 -12.83 -16.82 36.88
C THR A 496 -13.22 -15.85 38.00
N LYS A 497 -12.54 -14.69 38.11
CA LYS A 497 -12.83 -13.68 39.15
C LYS A 497 -14.05 -12.80 38.85
N ARG A 498 -14.52 -12.73 37.60
CA ARG A 498 -15.68 -11.92 37.21
C ARG A 498 -16.99 -12.72 37.09
N SER A 499 -16.96 -14.06 37.08
CA SER A 499 -18.18 -14.87 37.14
C SER A 499 -18.74 -15.05 38.56
N THR A 500 -17.98 -14.63 39.58
CA THR A 500 -18.30 -14.77 41.01
C THR A 500 -18.73 -13.45 41.67
N LYS A 501 -18.94 -12.38 40.88
CA LYS A 501 -19.57 -11.12 41.27
C LYS A 501 -20.77 -10.88 40.38
#